data_AF-A0A952Z5K6-F1
#
_entry.id   AF-A0A952Z5K6-F1
#
_cell.length_a   1.000
_cell.length_b   1.000
_cell.length_c   1.000
_cell.angle_alpha   90.00
_cell.angle_beta   90.00
_cell.angle_gamma   90.00
#
_symmetry.space_group_name_H-M   'P 1'
#
loop_
_entity.id
_entity.type
_entity.pdbx_description
1 polymer ?
#
loop_
_entity_poly.entity_id
_entity_poly.type
_entity_poly.pdbx_seq_one_letter_code
_entity_poly.pdbx_strand_id
1 'polypeptide(L)'
;MKKIKNFIQKKLNVDYSAIISQVQQHFGYYRSLLVDEKTYDDLVLGLRLSLIVPFPDSNDPEELWDKEIIISPSYIKMFRGKPEALAIGYGTIFHINDVLYSIPHKYEVEGLKDGFVLIEVDEVHPISEQLIDSVLSAKNLIKEIN
;
A
#
# COMPACT_ATOMS: atom_id res chain seq x y z
N MET A 1 -18.78 26.83 -10.94
CA MET A 1 -17.71 25.91 -11.42
C MET A 1 -16.34 26.11 -10.75
N LYS A 2 -15.87 27.34 -10.45
CA LYS A 2 -14.56 27.56 -9.76
C LYS A 2 -14.41 26.83 -8.41
N LYS A 3 -15.48 26.74 -7.60
CA LYS A 3 -15.45 26.06 -6.28
C LYS A 3 -15.24 24.55 -6.38
N ILE A 4 -15.88 23.89 -7.34
CA ILE A 4 -15.75 22.44 -7.57
C ILE A 4 -14.34 22.11 -8.09
N LYS A 5 -13.81 22.90 -9.04
CA LYS A 5 -12.44 22.74 -9.54
C LYS A 5 -11.41 22.89 -8.42
N ASN A 6 -11.58 23.89 -7.55
CA ASN A 6 -10.70 24.08 -6.38
C ASN A 6 -10.86 22.97 -5.33
N PHE A 7 -12.07 22.43 -5.14
CA PHE A 7 -12.31 21.31 -4.22
C PHE A 7 -11.65 20.02 -4.73
N ILE A 8 -11.82 19.70 -6.02
CA ILE A 8 -11.16 18.58 -6.69
C ILE A 8 -9.63 18.75 -6.64
N GLN A 9 -9.11 19.93 -6.96
CA GLN A 9 -7.68 20.22 -6.84
C GLN A 9 -7.16 20.14 -5.40
N LYS A 10 -7.96 20.50 -4.39
CA LYS A 10 -7.58 20.35 -2.99
C LYS A 10 -7.52 18.88 -2.59
N LYS A 11 -8.54 18.07 -2.93
CA LYS A 11 -8.52 16.62 -2.69
C LYS A 11 -7.34 15.93 -3.37
N LEU A 12 -7.03 16.29 -4.62
CA LEU A 12 -5.87 15.78 -5.35
C LEU A 12 -4.52 16.21 -4.74
N ASN A 13 -4.47 17.31 -3.99
CA ASN A 13 -3.25 17.78 -3.33
C ASN A 13 -3.09 17.27 -1.89
N VAL A 14 -4.01 16.45 -1.39
CA VAL A 14 -3.81 15.74 -0.12
C VAL A 14 -3.04 14.47 -0.42
N ASP A 15 -1.87 14.35 0.19
CA ASP A 15 -1.07 13.14 0.18
C ASP A 15 -1.27 12.40 1.51
N TYR A 16 -1.86 11.21 1.43
CA TYR A 16 -2.15 10.37 2.60
C TYR A 16 -0.97 9.48 3.03
N SER A 17 0.15 9.52 2.31
CA SER A 17 1.31 8.64 2.54
C SER A 17 1.83 8.72 3.98
N ALA A 18 1.84 9.92 4.58
CA ALA A 18 2.28 10.11 5.96
C ALA A 18 1.34 9.46 6.99
N ILE A 19 0.03 9.42 6.72
CA ILE A 19 -0.95 8.76 7.61
C ILE A 19 -0.86 7.25 7.45
N ILE A 20 -0.78 6.76 6.21
CA ILE A 20 -0.58 5.35 5.89
C ILE A 20 0.66 4.80 6.59
N SER A 21 1.78 5.52 6.51
CA SER A 21 3.03 5.12 7.18
C SER A 21 2.88 5.04 8.70
N GLN A 22 2.09 5.95 9.30
CA GLN A 22 1.81 5.90 10.74
C GLN A 22 0.93 4.71 11.12
N VAL A 23 -0.10 4.42 10.33
CA VAL A 23 -0.95 3.25 10.51
C VAL A 23 -0.11 1.97 10.39
N GLN A 24 0.71 1.86 9.34
CA GLN A 24 1.63 0.74 9.13
C GLN A 24 2.52 0.49 10.36
N GLN A 25 3.17 1.54 10.87
CA GLN A 25 4.06 1.43 12.03
C GLN A 25 3.31 1.08 13.32
N HIS A 26 2.12 1.66 13.53
CA HIS A 26 1.36 1.47 14.77
C HIS A 26 0.87 0.03 14.94
N PHE A 27 0.39 -0.58 13.86
CA PHE A 27 -0.15 -1.95 13.89
C PHE A 27 0.88 -3.01 13.47
N GLY A 28 2.09 -2.63 13.08
CA GLY A 28 3.14 -3.57 12.68
C GLY A 28 2.88 -4.24 11.33
N TYR A 29 2.11 -3.61 10.44
CA TYR A 29 1.90 -4.11 9.08
C TYR A 29 3.21 -4.12 8.31
N TYR A 30 3.41 -5.14 7.47
CA TYR A 30 4.69 -5.40 6.82
C TYR A 30 5.13 -4.24 5.93
N ARG A 31 4.25 -3.78 5.04
CA ARG A 31 4.52 -2.63 4.17
C ARG A 31 3.24 -1.95 3.67
N SER A 32 3.38 -0.71 3.23
CA SER A 32 2.41 -0.04 2.37
C SER A 32 2.83 -0.10 0.90
N LEU A 33 1.87 -0.35 0.01
CA LEU A 33 2.00 -0.31 -1.44
C LEU A 33 1.12 0.78 -2.01
N LEU A 34 1.68 1.55 -2.95
CA LEU A 34 0.95 2.52 -3.75
C LEU A 34 0.75 1.92 -5.14
N VAL A 35 -0.51 1.82 -5.57
CA VAL A 35 -0.90 1.29 -6.88
C VAL A 35 -1.72 2.33 -7.64
N ASP A 36 -1.86 2.18 -8.95
CA ASP A 36 -2.78 3.03 -9.71
C ASP A 36 -4.24 2.75 -9.31
N GLU A 37 -5.11 3.74 -9.51
CA GLU A 37 -6.53 3.67 -9.11
C GLU A 37 -7.25 2.44 -9.71
N LYS A 38 -6.98 2.08 -10.96
CA LYS A 38 -7.63 0.94 -11.61
C LYS A 38 -7.22 -0.37 -10.92
N THR A 39 -5.93 -0.57 -10.69
CA THR A 39 -5.45 -1.76 -9.97
C THR A 39 -6.03 -1.82 -8.55
N TYR A 40 -6.14 -0.69 -7.85
CA TYR A 40 -6.77 -0.64 -6.52
C TYR A 40 -8.24 -1.04 -6.57
N ASP A 41 -9.01 -0.47 -7.50
CA ASP A 41 -10.43 -0.78 -7.65
C ASP A 41 -10.65 -2.27 -7.99
N ASP A 42 -9.83 -2.83 -8.89
CA ASP A 42 -9.90 -4.25 -9.26
C ASP A 42 -9.64 -5.17 -8.03
N LEU A 43 -8.72 -4.78 -7.13
CA LEU A 43 -8.44 -5.52 -5.90
C LEU A 43 -9.60 -5.45 -4.90
N VAL A 44 -10.11 -4.25 -4.62
CA VAL A 44 -11.20 -4.04 -3.65
C VAL A 44 -12.51 -4.65 -4.13
N LEU A 45 -12.74 -4.72 -5.44
CA LEU A 45 -13.91 -5.38 -6.02
C LEU A 45 -13.75 -6.90 -6.14
N GLY A 46 -12.60 -7.47 -5.75
CA GLY A 46 -12.31 -8.89 -5.90
C GLY A 46 -12.20 -9.36 -7.35
N LEU A 47 -12.02 -8.43 -8.30
CA LEU A 47 -11.80 -8.74 -9.73
C LEU A 47 -10.35 -9.16 -10.00
N ARG A 48 -9.45 -8.84 -9.07
CA ARG A 48 -8.05 -9.22 -9.05
C ARG A 48 -7.65 -9.55 -7.62
N LEU A 49 -6.77 -10.53 -7.45
CA LEU A 49 -6.29 -10.98 -6.13
C LEU A 49 -4.77 -11.05 -6.06
N SER A 50 -4.05 -10.50 -7.03
CA SER A 50 -2.59 -10.64 -7.09
C SER A 50 -1.87 -9.40 -7.60
N LEU A 51 -0.66 -9.17 -7.08
CA LEU A 51 0.19 -8.03 -7.42
C LEU A 51 1.63 -8.49 -7.69
N ILE A 52 2.22 -7.94 -8.74
CA ILE A 52 3.67 -8.08 -8.97
C ILE A 52 4.36 -6.91 -8.29
N VAL A 53 5.24 -7.20 -7.34
CA VAL A 53 5.96 -6.19 -6.56
C VAL A 53 7.46 -6.45 -6.61
N PRO A 54 8.29 -5.39 -6.65
CA PRO A 54 9.72 -5.55 -6.50
C PRO A 54 10.03 -6.08 -5.10
N PHE A 55 10.95 -7.02 -5.02
CA PHE A 55 11.39 -7.66 -3.78
C PHE A 55 12.92 -7.74 -3.77
N PRO A 56 13.58 -7.20 -2.75
CA PRO A 56 15.03 -7.21 -2.70
C PRO A 56 15.55 -8.64 -2.46
N ASP A 57 16.59 -9.03 -3.19
CA ASP A 57 17.22 -10.36 -3.12
C ASP A 57 17.79 -10.70 -1.72
N SER A 58 17.91 -9.71 -0.83
CA SER A 58 18.42 -9.89 0.54
C SER A 58 17.41 -10.52 1.49
N ASN A 59 16.14 -10.63 1.10
CA ASN A 59 15.06 -11.13 1.95
C ASN A 59 14.59 -12.49 1.43
N ASP A 60 14.09 -13.33 2.32
CA ASP A 60 13.40 -14.56 1.94
C ASP A 60 11.94 -14.22 1.60
N PRO A 61 11.45 -14.48 0.36
CA PRO A 61 10.06 -14.24 0.00
C PRO A 61 9.05 -14.96 0.89
N GLU A 62 9.42 -16.10 1.50
CA GLU A 62 8.55 -16.83 2.43
C GLU A 62 8.22 -16.01 3.69
N GLU A 63 9.03 -15.02 4.07
CA GLU A 63 8.74 -14.13 5.20
C GLU A 63 7.51 -13.22 4.99
N LEU A 64 7.02 -13.13 3.76
CA LEU A 64 5.82 -12.39 3.40
C LEU A 64 4.53 -13.15 3.71
N TRP A 65 4.59 -14.47 3.88
CA TRP A 65 3.40 -15.25 4.22
C TRP A 65 2.79 -14.82 5.54
N ASP A 66 1.46 -14.83 5.59
CA ASP A 66 0.64 -14.41 6.73
C ASP A 66 0.91 -12.96 7.19
N LYS A 67 1.51 -12.13 6.34
CA LYS A 67 1.71 -10.71 6.62
C LYS A 67 0.56 -9.89 6.10
N GLU A 68 0.26 -8.82 6.83
CA GLU A 68 -0.68 -7.80 6.38
C GLU A 68 0.06 -6.64 5.71
N ILE A 69 -0.52 -6.13 4.63
CA ILE A 69 -0.02 -4.99 3.88
C ILE A 69 -1.11 -3.96 3.69
N ILE A 70 -0.75 -2.68 3.63
CA ILE A 70 -1.69 -1.64 3.22
C ILE A 70 -1.53 -1.45 1.72
N ILE A 71 -2.60 -1.55 0.95
CA ILE A 71 -2.61 -1.16 -0.47
C ILE A 71 -3.46 0.09 -0.62
N SER A 72 -2.90 1.15 -1.20
CA SER A 72 -3.57 2.43 -1.37
C SER A 72 -3.54 2.90 -2.83
N PRO A 73 -4.64 3.52 -3.32
CA PRO A 73 -4.64 4.14 -4.64
C PRO A 73 -3.72 5.36 -4.63
N SER A 74 -3.06 5.60 -5.76
CA SER A 74 -2.07 6.66 -5.93
C SER A 74 -2.08 7.24 -7.33
N TYR A 75 -1.50 8.43 -7.47
CA TYR A 75 -1.15 9.02 -8.75
C TYR A 75 0.32 9.41 -8.77
N ILE A 76 0.88 9.49 -9.97
CA ILE A 76 2.25 9.97 -10.17
C ILE A 76 2.25 11.49 -10.34
N LYS A 77 3.03 12.18 -9.52
CA LYS A 77 3.29 13.61 -9.63
C LYS A 77 4.77 13.86 -9.87
N MET A 78 5.08 14.75 -10.80
CA MET A 78 6.46 15.15 -11.06
C MET A 78 6.92 16.16 -10.01
N PHE A 79 7.87 15.79 -9.17
CA PHE A 79 8.56 16.68 -8.24
C PHE A 79 10.01 16.84 -8.66
N ARG A 80 10.42 18.07 -8.94
CA ARG A 80 11.82 18.41 -9.32
C ARG A 80 12.38 17.51 -10.44
N GLY A 81 11.53 17.14 -11.41
CA GLY A 81 11.89 16.28 -12.53
C GLY A 81 11.87 14.77 -12.24
N LYS A 82 11.47 14.34 -11.04
CA LYS A 82 11.33 12.93 -10.68
C LYS A 82 9.84 12.58 -10.49
N PRO A 83 9.37 11.43 -11.02
CA PRO A 83 8.04 10.93 -10.70
C PRO A 83 8.02 10.43 -9.25
N GLU A 84 7.11 10.95 -8.45
CA GLU A 84 6.82 10.46 -7.10
C GLU A 84 5.35 10.03 -7.06
N ALA A 85 5.08 8.86 -6.46
CA ALA A 85 3.74 8.40 -6.22
C ALA A 85 3.19 9.04 -4.94
N LEU A 86 1.98 9.60 -5.03
CA LEU A 86 1.27 10.20 -3.89
C LEU A 86 -0.04 9.45 -3.65
N ALA A 87 -0.33 9.12 -2.40
CA ALA A 87 -1.56 8.42 -2.03
C ALA A 87 -2.78 9.34 -2.14
N ILE A 88 -3.88 8.84 -2.70
CA ILE A 88 -5.15 9.57 -2.91
C ILE A 88 -6.20 9.22 -1.84
N GLY A 89 -5.99 8.14 -1.08
CA GLY A 89 -6.84 7.72 0.02
C GLY A 89 -6.02 6.94 1.05
N TYR A 90 -6.70 6.44 2.08
CA TYR A 90 -6.05 5.64 3.13
C TYR A 90 -5.71 4.22 2.67
N GLY A 91 -6.45 3.70 1.70
CA GLY A 91 -6.30 2.34 1.20
C GLY A 91 -7.05 1.31 2.03
N THR A 92 -6.69 0.05 1.78
CA THR A 92 -7.29 -1.14 2.38
C THR A 92 -6.18 -2.04 2.89
N ILE A 93 -6.40 -2.68 4.02
CA ILE A 93 -5.47 -3.67 4.56
C ILE A 93 -5.73 -4.97 3.81
N PHE A 94 -4.69 -5.64 3.34
CA PHE A 94 -4.83 -6.94 2.71
C PHE A 94 -3.94 -7.93 3.44
N HIS A 95 -4.42 -9.15 3.57
CA HIS A 95 -3.60 -10.25 4.04
C HIS A 95 -2.90 -10.90 2.84
N ILE A 96 -1.64 -11.26 2.99
CA ILE A 96 -0.88 -12.00 1.97
C ILE A 96 -1.17 -13.48 2.18
N ASN A 97 -1.98 -14.04 1.28
CA ASN A 97 -2.35 -15.45 1.28
C ASN A 97 -1.25 -16.33 0.65
N ASP A 98 -0.59 -15.85 -0.40
CA ASP A 98 0.49 -16.60 -1.05
C ASP A 98 1.52 -15.68 -1.71
N VAL A 99 2.70 -16.24 -1.99
CA VAL A 99 3.85 -15.56 -2.56
C VAL A 99 4.49 -16.49 -3.58
N LEU A 100 4.39 -16.12 -4.85
CA LEU A 100 4.99 -16.84 -5.96
C LEU A 100 6.25 -16.10 -6.43
N TYR A 101 7.35 -16.82 -6.50
CA TYR A 101 8.66 -16.28 -6.86
C TYR A 101 9.49 -17.32 -7.61
N SER A 102 10.38 -16.83 -8.48
CA SER A 102 11.34 -17.70 -9.16
C SER A 102 12.46 -18.08 -8.18
N ILE A 103 12.79 -19.36 -8.13
CA ILE A 103 13.96 -19.88 -7.43
C ILE A 103 15.04 -20.15 -8.49
N PRO A 104 16.16 -19.40 -8.49
CA PRO A 104 17.24 -19.61 -9.43
C PRO A 104 17.64 -21.10 -9.48
N HIS A 105 17.66 -21.66 -10.69
CA HIS A 105 18.05 -23.04 -10.96
C HIS A 105 17.14 -24.14 -10.39
N LYS A 106 15.93 -23.82 -9.91
CA LYS A 106 15.00 -24.81 -9.35
C LYS A 106 13.57 -24.67 -9.90
N TYR A 107 13.05 -23.46 -10.00
CA TYR A 107 11.67 -23.20 -10.41
C TYR A 107 11.55 -21.79 -10.96
N GLU A 108 10.92 -21.64 -12.12
CA GLU A 108 10.66 -20.32 -12.73
C GLU A 108 9.16 -20.10 -12.81
N VAL A 109 8.71 -18.92 -12.38
CA VAL A 109 7.34 -18.45 -12.62
C VAL A 109 7.32 -17.76 -13.98
N GLU A 110 6.54 -18.30 -14.93
CA GLU A 110 6.48 -17.79 -16.30
C GLU A 110 6.11 -16.30 -16.32
N GLY A 111 6.94 -15.48 -16.98
CA GLY A 111 6.72 -14.04 -17.12
C GLY A 111 7.09 -13.19 -15.90
N LEU A 112 7.48 -13.80 -14.77
CA LEU A 112 8.00 -13.09 -13.60
C LEU A 112 9.51 -12.85 -13.76
N LYS A 113 9.93 -11.60 -13.63
CA LYS A 113 11.35 -11.22 -13.70
C LYS A 113 12.03 -11.45 -12.36
N ASP A 114 13.33 -11.76 -12.38
CA ASP A 114 14.17 -11.78 -11.19
C ASP A 114 14.08 -10.45 -10.41
N GLY A 115 14.10 -10.53 -9.08
CA GLY A 115 13.90 -9.39 -8.18
C GLY A 115 12.44 -8.92 -8.05
N PHE A 116 11.48 -9.71 -8.56
CA PHE A 116 10.06 -9.50 -8.36
C PHE A 116 9.39 -10.74 -7.78
N VAL A 117 8.34 -10.52 -7.01
CA VAL A 117 7.45 -11.55 -6.50
C VAL A 117 6.02 -11.22 -6.89
N LEU A 118 5.23 -12.27 -7.14
CA LEU A 118 3.78 -12.17 -7.27
C LEU A 118 3.18 -12.49 -5.90
N ILE A 119 2.61 -11.50 -5.24
CA ILE A 119 1.85 -11.71 -4.00
C ILE A 119 0.39 -11.96 -4.36
N GLU A 120 -0.21 -12.97 -3.75
CA GLU A 120 -1.65 -13.18 -3.73
C GLU A 120 -2.20 -12.65 -2.42
N VAL A 121 -3.27 -11.88 -2.52
CA VAL A 121 -3.91 -11.20 -1.41
C VAL A 121 -5.38 -11.56 -1.34
N ASP A 122 -5.90 -11.59 -0.12
CA ASP A 122 -7.32 -11.75 0.17
C ASP A 122 -7.85 -10.56 0.99
N GLU A 123 -9.17 -10.37 0.91
CA GLU A 123 -9.84 -9.16 1.37
C GLU A 123 -9.74 -9.00 2.89
N VAL A 124 -9.09 -7.92 3.31
CA VAL A 124 -9.03 -7.49 4.70
C VAL A 124 -9.36 -5.98 4.76
N HIS A 125 -9.63 -5.46 5.93
CA HIS A 125 -10.53 -4.34 6.16
C HIS A 125 -10.09 -2.98 5.55
N PRO A 126 -11.04 -2.18 5.00
CA PRO A 126 -10.77 -0.78 4.63
C PRO A 126 -10.23 0.01 5.82
N ILE A 127 -9.25 0.90 5.59
CA ILE A 127 -8.76 1.77 6.65
C ILE A 127 -9.83 2.82 6.97
N SER A 128 -10.48 2.65 8.12
CA SER A 128 -11.55 3.53 8.58
C SER A 128 -11.02 4.77 9.29
N GLU A 129 -11.85 5.84 9.34
CA GLU A 129 -11.53 7.03 10.13
C GLU A 129 -11.30 6.70 11.60
N GLN A 130 -12.02 5.72 12.16
CA GLN A 130 -11.84 5.28 13.54
C GLN A 130 -10.43 4.70 13.79
N LEU A 131 -9.91 3.93 12.84
CA LEU A 131 -8.57 3.36 12.91
C LEU A 131 -7.50 4.47 12.83
N ILE A 132 -7.76 5.51 12.05
CA ILE A 132 -6.86 6.67 11.97
C ILE A 132 -6.89 7.47 13.26
N ASP A 133 -8.08 7.73 13.80
CA ASP A 133 -8.26 8.47 15.05
C ASP A 133 -7.56 7.76 16.22
N SER A 134 -7.56 6.43 16.27
CA SER A 134 -6.83 5.69 17.30
C SER A 134 -5.32 5.89 17.20
N VAL A 135 -4.76 5.89 15.98
CA VAL A 135 -3.33 6.13 15.74
C VAL A 135 -2.94 7.57 16.08
N LEU A 136 -3.74 8.55 15.68
CA LEU A 136 -3.48 9.96 15.94
C LEU A 136 -3.62 10.32 17.42
N SER A 137 -4.62 9.74 18.10
CA SER A 137 -4.85 9.95 19.53
C SER A 137 -3.75 9.33 20.39
N ALA A 138 -3.30 8.12 20.06
CA ALA A 138 -2.18 7.47 20.75
C ALA A 138 -0.88 8.31 20.67
N LYS A 139 -0.67 9.00 19.56
CA LYS A 139 0.50 9.88 19.38
C LYS A 139 0.46 11.14 20.25
N ASN A 140 -0.72 11.71 20.47
CA ASN A 140 -0.88 12.89 21.31
C ASN A 140 -0.65 12.55 22.79
N LEU A 141 -1.10 11.38 23.25
CA LEU A 141 -0.81 10.88 24.60
C LEU A 141 0.70 10.71 24.87
N ILE A 142 1.48 10.20 23.91
CA ILE A 142 2.94 10.05 24.07
C ILE A 142 3.66 11.40 24.13
N LYS A 143 3.14 12.44 23.45
CA LYS A 143 3.69 13.79 23.52
C LYS A 143 3.37 14.53 24.80
N GLU A 144 2.33 14.15 25.53
CA GLU A 144 1.96 14.76 26.81
C GLU A 144 2.72 14.13 28.00
N ILE A 145 3.29 12.94 27.81
CA ILE A 145 4.01 12.19 28.85
C ILE A 145 5.53 12.44 28.78
N ASN A 146 6.05 12.98 27.68
CA ASN A 146 7.46 13.35 27.49
C ASN A 146 7.66 14.87 27.52
#